data_AF-A0A316WGA2-F1
#
_entry.id   AF-A0A316WGA2-F1
#
_cell.length_a   1.000
_cell.length_b   1.000
_cell.length_c   1.000
_cell.angle_alpha   90.00
_cell.angle_beta   90.00
_cell.angle_gamma   90.00
#
_symmetry.space_group_name_H-M   'P 1'
#
loop_
_entity.id
_entity.type
_entity.pdbx_description
1 polymer ?
#
loop_
_entity_poly.entity_id
_entity_poly.type
_entity_poly.pdbx_seq_one_letter_code
_entity_poly.pdbx_strand_id
1 'polypeptide(L)'
;ELVLPQEAGDPRWSAAAERLTHSIAGADGDRPRRIILARCALKGRDPRDGTLQTARDVDLTISWPAWSDSLAVNGGLRWSDGSARITLTDLRPYALFSGGESPFTAALTWPTGSLSAQGNGSLRDGLKASGTGSLQTRSLHKTLALTGGGLALSPFVEDFAVEGSFEAAAGQIQFPSVTVRSDGNVLEGAGSATFGPKRNAVQATLAAE
;
A
#
# COMPACT_ATOMS: atom_id res chain seq x y z
N GLU A 1 10.48 10.03 -18.99
CA GLU A 1 10.88 8.85 -18.20
C GLU A 1 11.48 9.34 -16.88
N LEU A 2 11.06 8.79 -15.76
CA LEU A 2 11.45 9.21 -14.41
C LEU A 2 12.12 8.02 -13.71
N VAL A 3 13.30 8.22 -13.14
CA VAL A 3 14.00 7.17 -12.39
C VAL A 3 13.78 7.41 -10.91
N LEU A 4 13.12 6.48 -10.21
CA LEU A 4 12.90 6.55 -8.77
C LEU A 4 14.23 6.53 -8.00
N PRO A 5 14.28 7.09 -6.77
CA PRO A 5 15.46 7.05 -5.92
C PRO A 5 15.97 5.61 -5.82
N GLN A 6 17.27 5.41 -6.03
CA GLN A 6 17.87 4.07 -5.98
C GLN A 6 18.33 3.70 -4.56
N GLU A 7 18.52 4.72 -3.72
CA GLU A 7 18.94 4.62 -2.32
C GLU A 7 18.43 5.81 -1.52
N ALA A 8 18.41 5.68 -0.19
CA ALA A 8 18.08 6.79 0.69
C ALA A 8 19.14 7.89 0.54
N GLY A 9 18.71 9.11 0.19
CA GLY A 9 19.62 10.23 -0.05
C GLY A 9 20.13 10.36 -1.49
N ASP A 10 19.52 9.68 -2.47
CA ASP A 10 19.87 9.82 -3.90
C ASP A 10 19.97 11.31 -4.30
N PRO A 11 21.15 11.80 -4.72
CA PRO A 11 21.39 13.23 -4.92
C PRO A 11 20.58 13.82 -6.09
N ARG A 12 20.06 12.97 -6.98
CA ARG A 12 19.15 13.40 -8.06
C ARG A 12 17.80 13.85 -7.50
N TRP A 13 17.44 13.32 -6.34
CA TRP A 13 16.16 13.54 -5.68
C TRP A 13 16.27 14.42 -4.44
N SER A 14 17.44 14.51 -3.79
CA SER A 14 17.62 15.28 -2.55
C SER A 14 17.12 16.73 -2.66
N ALA A 15 17.55 17.46 -3.68
CA ALA A 15 17.12 18.86 -3.88
C ALA A 15 15.63 18.99 -4.25
N ALA A 16 15.03 17.98 -4.88
CA ALA A 16 13.60 17.97 -5.18
C ALA A 16 12.77 17.64 -3.94
N ALA A 17 13.22 16.67 -3.14
CA ALA A 17 12.63 16.27 -1.88
C ALA A 17 12.72 17.40 -0.84
N GLU A 18 13.85 18.10 -0.76
CA GLU A 18 14.02 19.28 0.09
C GLU A 18 13.07 20.40 -0.32
N ARG A 19 12.99 20.73 -1.62
CA ARG A 19 12.04 21.74 -2.12
C ARG A 19 10.59 21.36 -1.86
N LEU A 20 10.22 20.10 -2.10
CA LEU A 20 8.91 19.58 -1.74
C LEU A 20 8.68 19.72 -0.25
N THR A 21 9.58 19.26 0.60
CA THR A 21 9.49 19.35 2.07
C THR A 21 9.40 20.81 2.53
N HIS A 22 10.13 21.73 1.91
CA HIS A 22 10.12 23.15 2.23
C HIS A 22 8.81 23.83 1.82
N SER A 23 8.33 23.55 0.60
CA SER A 23 7.02 23.99 0.12
C SER A 23 5.87 23.40 0.94
N ILE A 24 6.07 22.16 1.42
CA ILE A 24 5.14 21.43 2.29
C ILE A 24 5.14 22.05 3.69
N ALA A 25 6.31 22.37 4.26
CA ALA A 25 6.43 23.03 5.55
C ALA A 25 5.89 24.47 5.55
N GLY A 26 5.55 25.02 4.38
CA GLY A 26 4.88 26.30 4.23
C GLY A 26 5.76 27.50 4.56
N ALA A 27 7.08 27.35 4.48
CA ALA A 27 8.03 28.43 4.75
C ALA A 27 7.91 29.61 3.76
N ASP A 28 7.42 29.36 2.53
CA ASP A 28 7.35 30.36 1.46
C ASP A 28 5.92 30.71 0.99
N GLY A 29 4.88 30.23 1.66
CA GLY A 29 3.47 30.55 1.32
C GLY A 29 2.93 29.93 0.02
N ASP A 30 3.79 29.44 -0.88
CA ASP A 30 3.38 28.69 -2.06
C ASP A 30 3.24 27.21 -1.73
N ARG A 31 1.98 26.78 -1.61
CA ARG A 31 1.62 25.42 -1.24
C ARG A 31 0.95 24.78 -2.45
N PRO A 32 1.61 23.87 -3.18
CA PRO A 32 0.97 23.17 -4.29
C PRO A 32 -0.32 22.53 -3.77
N ARG A 33 -1.41 22.48 -4.54
CA ARG A 33 -2.69 21.83 -4.17
C ARG A 33 -2.90 20.51 -4.89
N ARG A 34 -2.14 20.30 -5.95
CA ARG A 34 -2.28 19.17 -6.85
C ARG A 34 -0.94 18.87 -7.52
N ILE A 35 -0.58 17.60 -7.54
CA ILE A 35 0.52 17.06 -8.35
C ILE A 35 -0.08 16.08 -9.34
N ILE A 36 0.30 16.20 -10.61
CA ILE A 36 -0.13 15.31 -11.69
C ILE A 36 1.11 14.74 -12.37
N LEU A 37 1.20 13.42 -12.40
CA LEU A 37 2.04 12.67 -13.33
C LEU A 37 1.12 12.08 -14.38
N ALA A 38 1.39 12.32 -15.66
CA ALA A 38 0.55 11.83 -16.75
C ALA A 38 1.39 11.06 -17.76
N ARG A 39 0.96 9.84 -18.11
CA ARG A 39 1.58 8.97 -19.12
C ARG A 39 3.10 8.84 -18.93
N CYS A 40 3.53 8.70 -17.69
CA CYS A 40 4.93 8.63 -17.34
C CYS A 40 5.43 7.18 -17.39
N ALA A 41 6.71 6.99 -17.70
CA ALA A 41 7.40 5.72 -17.43
C ALA A 41 8.24 5.90 -16.16
N LEU A 42 8.04 5.03 -15.16
CA LEU A 42 8.79 5.00 -13.92
C LEU A 42 9.77 3.82 -13.94
N LYS A 43 11.07 4.11 -13.78
CA LYS A 43 12.11 3.09 -13.57
C LYS A 43 12.45 3.02 -12.09
N GLY A 44 12.30 1.86 -11.48
CA GLY A 44 12.58 1.64 -10.06
C GLY A 44 13.17 0.25 -9.83
N ARG A 45 13.77 0.05 -8.65
CA ARG A 45 14.14 -1.30 -8.23
C ARG A 45 12.90 -2.02 -7.74
N ASP A 46 12.74 -3.23 -8.22
CA ASP A 46 11.75 -4.14 -7.72
C ASP A 46 12.09 -4.50 -6.26
N PRO A 47 11.17 -4.29 -5.30
CA PRO A 47 11.43 -4.63 -3.89
C PRO A 47 11.66 -6.13 -3.67
N ARG A 48 11.29 -6.98 -4.64
CA ARG A 48 11.36 -8.44 -4.54
C ARG A 48 12.79 -8.97 -4.73
N ASP A 49 13.49 -8.45 -5.73
CA ASP A 49 14.79 -8.97 -6.18
C ASP A 49 15.83 -7.86 -6.47
N GLY A 50 15.45 -6.59 -6.31
CA GLY A 50 16.30 -5.44 -6.56
C GLY A 50 16.53 -5.14 -8.05
N THR A 51 15.91 -5.89 -8.97
CA THR A 51 16.06 -5.70 -10.42
C THR A 51 15.44 -4.38 -10.87
N LEU A 52 16.03 -3.74 -11.88
CA LEU A 52 15.49 -2.50 -12.40
C LEU A 52 14.28 -2.81 -13.30
N GLN A 53 13.09 -2.44 -12.85
CA GLN A 53 11.83 -2.61 -13.58
C GLN A 53 11.30 -1.27 -14.08
N THR A 54 10.57 -1.29 -15.20
CA THR A 54 9.92 -0.09 -15.76
C THR A 54 8.40 -0.25 -15.71
N ALA A 55 7.74 0.51 -14.84
CA ALA A 55 6.29 0.71 -14.92
C ALA A 55 5.99 1.72 -16.03
N ARG A 56 5.01 1.40 -16.87
CA ARG A 56 4.59 2.24 -18.01
C ARG A 56 3.19 2.77 -17.78
N ASP A 57 2.82 3.78 -18.56
CA ASP A 57 1.46 4.35 -18.55
C ASP A 57 1.05 4.79 -17.14
N VAL A 58 2.00 5.39 -16.41
CA VAL A 58 1.78 5.86 -15.04
C VAL A 58 1.04 7.18 -15.08
N ASP A 59 -0.18 7.15 -14.58
CA ASP A 59 -1.01 8.31 -14.32
C ASP A 59 -1.23 8.41 -12.81
N LEU A 60 -0.74 9.47 -12.18
CA LEU A 60 -0.88 9.70 -10.74
C LEU A 60 -1.38 11.12 -10.51
N THR A 61 -2.48 11.26 -9.79
CA THR A 61 -2.98 12.53 -9.31
C THR A 61 -2.99 12.50 -7.79
N ILE A 62 -2.25 13.42 -7.18
CA ILE A 62 -2.28 13.69 -5.74
C ILE A 62 -2.94 15.05 -5.60
N SER A 63 -4.02 15.16 -4.82
CA SER A 63 -4.80 16.38 -4.63
C SER A 63 -5.08 16.59 -3.16
N TRP A 64 -5.02 17.84 -2.70
CA TRP A 64 -5.39 18.21 -1.34
C TRP A 64 -6.08 19.59 -1.40
N PRO A 65 -7.39 19.68 -1.11
CA PRO A 65 -8.18 20.90 -1.27
C PRO A 65 -7.68 22.06 -0.40
N ALA A 66 -7.32 21.73 0.85
CA ALA A 66 -6.66 22.60 1.83
C ALA A 66 -5.72 21.76 2.71
N TRP A 67 -4.74 22.41 3.34
CA TRP A 67 -3.72 21.74 4.16
C TRP A 67 -4.24 21.11 5.47
N SER A 68 -5.39 21.59 5.95
CA SER A 68 -6.14 21.01 7.05
C SER A 68 -7.11 19.89 6.61
N ASP A 69 -7.31 19.74 5.30
CA ASP A 69 -8.30 18.83 4.72
C ASP A 69 -7.65 17.51 4.31
N SER A 70 -8.49 16.59 3.85
CA SER A 70 -8.07 15.30 3.38
C SER A 70 -7.29 15.38 2.05
N LEU A 71 -6.20 14.61 2.00
CA LEU A 71 -5.42 14.30 0.82
C LEU A 71 -6.07 13.12 0.10
N ALA A 72 -6.15 13.23 -1.22
CA ALA A 72 -6.61 12.20 -2.13
C ALA A 72 -5.52 11.87 -3.16
N VAL A 73 -5.20 10.59 -3.28
CA VAL A 73 -4.30 10.01 -4.28
C VAL A 73 -5.15 9.11 -5.18
N ASN A 74 -5.00 9.30 -6.49
CA ASN A 74 -5.56 8.41 -7.50
C ASN A 74 -4.45 8.08 -8.48
N GLY A 75 -4.20 6.79 -8.69
CA GLY A 75 -3.12 6.33 -9.55
C GLY A 75 -3.53 5.16 -10.41
N GLY A 76 -2.96 5.09 -11.61
CA GLY A 76 -3.00 3.95 -12.51
C GLY A 76 -1.60 3.71 -13.04
N LEU A 77 -1.21 2.46 -13.17
CA LEU A 77 0.05 2.09 -13.79
C LEU A 77 -0.06 0.73 -14.47
N ARG A 78 0.77 0.52 -15.49
CA ARG A 78 0.94 -0.78 -16.12
C ARG A 78 2.27 -1.39 -15.66
N TRP A 79 2.18 -2.51 -14.95
CA TRP A 79 3.32 -3.25 -14.43
C TRP A 79 3.27 -4.66 -15.00
N SER A 80 4.36 -5.11 -15.63
CA SER A 80 4.41 -6.40 -16.33
C SER A 80 3.29 -6.46 -17.40
N ASP A 81 2.53 -7.55 -17.41
CA ASP A 81 1.38 -7.89 -18.25
C ASP A 81 0.05 -7.34 -17.71
N GLY A 82 0.03 -6.66 -16.56
CA GLY A 82 -1.18 -6.18 -15.90
C GLY A 82 -1.26 -4.66 -15.71
N SER A 83 -2.48 -4.16 -15.55
CA SER A 83 -2.76 -2.80 -15.09
C SER A 83 -3.20 -2.81 -13.63
N ALA A 84 -2.59 -1.97 -12.79
CA ALA A 84 -2.99 -1.75 -11.42
C ALA A 84 -3.54 -0.34 -11.24
N ARG A 85 -4.59 -0.19 -10.42
CA ARG A 85 -5.18 1.10 -10.08
C ARG A 85 -5.27 1.23 -8.57
N ILE A 86 -4.79 2.36 -8.05
CA ILE A 86 -4.71 2.67 -6.62
C ILE A 86 -5.51 3.93 -6.31
N THR A 87 -6.15 3.94 -5.16
CA THR A 87 -6.87 5.08 -4.59
C THR A 87 -6.55 5.15 -3.11
N LEU A 88 -6.29 6.35 -2.61
CA LEU A 88 -6.05 6.61 -1.20
C LEU A 88 -6.67 7.95 -0.84
N THR A 89 -7.66 7.97 0.04
CA THR A 89 -8.38 9.18 0.44
C THR A 89 -8.36 9.37 1.94
N ASP A 90 -8.90 10.50 2.39
CA ASP A 90 -9.15 10.84 3.80
C ASP A 90 -7.89 11.09 4.65
N LEU A 91 -6.71 10.90 4.07
CA LEU A 91 -5.44 11.17 4.73
C LEU A 91 -5.34 12.63 5.18
N ARG A 92 -4.92 12.86 6.42
CA ARG A 92 -4.64 14.18 6.99
C ARG A 92 -3.12 14.31 7.12
N PRO A 93 -2.41 14.92 6.14
CA PRO A 93 -0.96 14.94 6.13
C PRO A 93 -0.39 15.61 7.38
N TYR A 94 -0.99 16.73 7.83
CA TYR A 94 -0.55 17.41 9.04
C TYR A 94 -0.62 16.52 10.28
N ALA A 95 -1.67 15.71 10.43
CA ALA A 95 -1.79 14.77 11.55
C ALA A 95 -0.67 13.71 11.47
N LEU A 96 -0.44 13.11 10.30
CA LEU A 96 0.64 12.13 10.11
C LEU A 96 2.03 12.69 10.46
N PHE A 97 2.35 13.90 9.98
CA PHE A 97 3.65 14.54 10.20
C PHE A 97 3.83 15.11 11.61
N SER A 98 2.75 15.52 12.27
CA SER A 98 2.77 15.92 13.69
C SER A 98 2.72 14.73 14.65
N GLY A 99 2.61 13.52 14.11
CA GLY A 99 2.58 12.27 14.87
C GLY A 99 1.23 11.95 15.52
N GLY A 100 0.16 12.61 15.08
CA GLY A 100 -1.22 12.25 15.38
C GLY A 100 -1.75 11.14 14.47
N GLU A 101 -2.94 10.66 14.78
CA GLU A 101 -3.66 9.73 13.91
C GLU A 101 -4.33 10.45 12.75
N SER A 102 -4.24 9.82 11.58
CA SER A 102 -4.93 10.21 10.36
C SER A 102 -5.86 9.10 9.91
N PRO A 103 -7.13 9.41 9.58
CA PRO A 103 -7.96 8.46 8.88
C PRO A 103 -7.39 8.18 7.48
N PHE A 104 -7.74 7.03 6.91
CA PHE A 104 -7.42 6.67 5.55
C PHE A 104 -8.48 5.73 4.99
N THR A 105 -8.67 5.83 3.67
CA THR A 105 -9.39 4.83 2.87
C THR A 105 -8.52 4.48 1.68
N ALA A 106 -8.10 3.23 1.57
CA ALA A 106 -7.23 2.72 0.53
C ALA A 106 -7.96 1.67 -0.31
N ALA A 107 -7.78 1.73 -1.63
CA ALA A 107 -8.23 0.71 -2.55
C ALA A 107 -7.15 0.45 -3.60
N LEU A 108 -6.91 -0.82 -3.92
CA LEU A 108 -6.00 -1.27 -4.95
C LEU A 108 -6.71 -2.34 -5.77
N THR A 109 -6.64 -2.24 -7.09
CA THR A 109 -7.23 -3.22 -8.01
C THR A 109 -6.19 -3.62 -9.06
N TRP A 110 -6.18 -4.90 -9.40
CA TRP A 110 -5.32 -5.50 -10.43
C TRP A 110 -6.10 -6.59 -11.17
N PRO A 111 -5.59 -7.16 -12.27
CA PRO A 111 -6.39 -8.03 -13.15
C PRO A 111 -6.98 -9.26 -12.46
N THR A 112 -6.33 -9.75 -11.40
CA THR A 112 -6.75 -10.96 -10.69
C THR A 112 -7.26 -10.70 -9.29
N GLY A 113 -7.44 -9.45 -8.85
CA GLY A 113 -7.87 -9.18 -7.49
C GLY A 113 -8.03 -7.72 -7.11
N SER A 114 -8.43 -7.52 -5.86
CA SER A 114 -8.61 -6.21 -5.24
C SER A 114 -8.28 -6.27 -3.76
N LEU A 115 -7.82 -5.15 -3.23
CA LEU A 115 -7.58 -4.90 -1.83
C LEU A 115 -8.26 -3.59 -1.45
N SER A 116 -9.03 -3.58 -0.38
CA SER A 116 -9.54 -2.36 0.25
C SER A 116 -9.18 -2.36 1.73
N ALA A 117 -8.92 -1.19 2.27
CA ALA A 117 -8.70 -1.00 3.70
C ALA A 117 -9.14 0.39 4.11
N GLN A 118 -9.73 0.51 5.28
CA GLN A 118 -10.09 1.81 5.87
C GLN A 118 -9.79 1.79 7.36
N GLY A 119 -9.39 2.92 7.91
CA GLY A 119 -9.01 2.99 9.31
C GLY A 119 -8.23 4.24 9.67
N ASN A 120 -7.46 4.16 10.74
CA ASN A 120 -6.61 5.24 11.23
C ASN A 120 -5.15 4.79 11.26
N GLY A 121 -4.20 5.72 11.05
CA GLY A 121 -2.79 5.41 11.18
C GLY A 121 -1.92 6.61 11.55
N SER A 122 -0.69 6.34 11.97
CA SER A 122 0.32 7.33 12.34
C SER A 122 1.72 6.88 11.92
N LEU A 123 2.66 7.83 11.83
CA LEU A 123 4.04 7.58 11.38
C LEU A 123 5.12 7.93 12.43
N ARG A 124 4.74 8.44 13.61
CA ARG A 124 5.68 9.03 14.59
C ARG A 124 6.78 8.07 15.06
N ASP A 125 6.40 6.82 15.35
CA ASP A 125 7.31 5.78 15.85
C ASP A 125 7.42 4.62 14.84
N GLY A 126 7.34 4.96 13.55
CA GLY A 126 7.11 4.00 12.48
C GLY A 126 5.63 3.86 12.12
N LEU A 127 5.35 3.07 11.08
CA LEU A 127 4.00 2.87 10.58
C LEU A 127 3.16 2.10 11.61
N LYS A 128 2.12 2.77 12.12
CA LYS A 128 1.03 2.18 12.89
C LYS A 128 -0.28 2.39 12.14
N ALA A 129 -1.11 1.38 12.02
CA ALA A 129 -2.43 1.50 11.41
C ALA A 129 -3.41 0.50 12.00
N SER A 130 -4.67 0.86 12.17
CA SER A 130 -5.73 -0.05 12.59
C SER A 130 -7.00 0.23 11.81
N GLY A 131 -7.81 -0.80 11.58
CA GLY A 131 -9.02 -0.63 10.80
C GLY A 131 -9.62 -1.94 10.32
N THR A 132 -10.37 -1.87 9.22
CA THR A 132 -10.94 -3.02 8.52
C THR A 132 -10.47 -3.06 7.08
N GLY A 133 -10.38 -4.26 6.52
CA GLY A 133 -9.99 -4.43 5.14
C GLY A 133 -10.51 -5.71 4.52
N SER A 134 -10.47 -5.75 3.20
CA SER A 134 -10.82 -6.92 2.42
C SER A 134 -9.80 -7.13 1.29
N LEU A 135 -9.36 -8.36 1.12
CA LEU A 135 -8.54 -8.82 0.01
C LEU A 135 -9.35 -9.87 -0.75
N GLN A 136 -9.44 -9.74 -2.06
CA GLN A 136 -10.03 -10.75 -2.94
C GLN A 136 -9.07 -11.03 -4.09
N THR A 137 -8.84 -12.30 -4.39
CA THR A 137 -8.03 -12.71 -5.54
C THR A 137 -8.52 -14.01 -6.14
N ARG A 138 -8.56 -14.07 -7.47
CA ARG A 138 -8.84 -15.30 -8.22
C ARG A 138 -7.60 -16.19 -8.35
N SER A 139 -6.42 -15.69 -7.96
CA SER A 139 -5.18 -16.46 -7.97
C SER A 139 -4.25 -15.94 -6.88
N LEU A 140 -4.17 -16.67 -5.77
CA LEU A 140 -3.31 -16.30 -4.65
C LEU A 140 -1.84 -16.27 -5.06
N HIS A 141 -1.39 -17.25 -5.84
CA HIS A 141 -0.02 -17.29 -6.36
C HIS A 141 0.34 -16.03 -7.17
N LYS A 142 -0.51 -15.62 -8.12
CA LYS A 142 -0.25 -14.41 -8.92
C LYS A 142 -0.20 -13.15 -8.05
N THR A 143 -1.06 -13.06 -7.04
CA THR A 143 -1.05 -11.93 -6.10
C THR A 143 0.21 -11.91 -5.23
N LEU A 144 0.63 -13.05 -4.68
CA LEU A 144 1.87 -13.15 -3.88
C LEU A 144 3.11 -12.88 -4.72
N ALA A 145 3.10 -13.30 -5.99
CA ALA A 145 4.18 -13.00 -6.91
C ALA A 145 4.39 -11.49 -7.05
N LEU A 146 3.35 -10.65 -7.02
CA LEU A 146 3.47 -9.18 -7.06
C LEU A 146 4.27 -8.60 -5.89
N THR A 147 4.27 -9.27 -4.73
CA THR A 147 5.00 -8.84 -3.53
C THR A 147 6.33 -9.56 -3.34
N GLY A 148 6.65 -10.53 -4.20
CA GLY A 148 7.86 -11.37 -4.08
C GLY A 148 7.72 -12.45 -3.02
N GLY A 149 6.53 -12.58 -2.44
CA GLY A 149 6.18 -13.65 -1.54
C GLY A 149 5.83 -14.93 -2.30
N GLY A 150 5.93 -16.05 -1.61
CA GLY A 150 5.42 -17.34 -2.07
C GLY A 150 4.94 -18.15 -0.89
N LEU A 151 3.73 -18.71 -1.00
CA LEU A 151 3.24 -19.75 -0.11
C LEU A 151 3.25 -21.07 -0.86
N ALA A 152 3.74 -22.14 -0.22
CA ALA A 152 3.92 -23.46 -0.85
C ALA A 152 2.63 -24.01 -1.50
N LEU A 153 1.46 -23.64 -0.97
CA LEU A 153 0.15 -24.07 -1.47
C LEU A 153 -0.54 -23.03 -2.36
N SER A 154 0.02 -21.81 -2.51
CA SER A 154 -0.62 -20.73 -3.27
C SER A 154 -1.00 -21.03 -4.72
N PRO A 155 -0.29 -21.92 -5.47
CA PRO A 155 -0.69 -22.25 -6.84
C PRO A 155 -2.02 -23.01 -6.94
N PHE A 156 -2.50 -23.60 -5.84
CA PHE A 156 -3.73 -24.40 -5.80
C PHE A 156 -4.92 -23.66 -5.19
N VAL A 157 -4.71 -22.42 -4.74
CA VAL A 157 -5.75 -21.60 -4.11
C VAL A 157 -6.31 -20.64 -5.16
N GLU A 158 -7.50 -20.97 -5.65
CA GLU A 158 -8.32 -20.14 -6.52
C GLU A 158 -9.44 -19.47 -5.68
N ASP A 159 -9.99 -18.36 -6.17
CA ASP A 159 -11.08 -17.62 -5.52
C ASP A 159 -10.95 -17.46 -3.99
N PHE A 160 -9.85 -16.82 -3.60
CA PHE A 160 -9.49 -16.54 -2.22
C PHE A 160 -9.97 -15.15 -1.80
N ALA A 161 -10.65 -15.08 -0.67
CA ALA A 161 -11.02 -13.81 -0.03
C ALA A 161 -10.66 -13.80 1.44
N VAL A 162 -10.22 -12.65 1.94
CA VAL A 162 -9.95 -12.39 3.35
C VAL A 162 -10.61 -11.08 3.70
N GLU A 163 -11.38 -11.05 4.77
CA GLU A 163 -12.00 -9.83 5.29
C GLU A 163 -11.86 -9.81 6.81
N GLY A 164 -11.63 -8.65 7.40
CA GLY A 164 -11.50 -8.58 8.85
C GLY A 164 -10.98 -7.25 9.38
N SER A 165 -10.80 -7.22 10.70
CA SER A 165 -10.10 -6.14 11.38
C SER A 165 -8.60 -6.40 11.39
N PHE A 166 -7.82 -5.33 11.40
CA PHE A 166 -6.37 -5.43 11.53
C PHE A 166 -5.80 -4.36 12.45
N GLU A 167 -4.66 -4.68 13.03
CA GLU A 167 -3.78 -3.75 13.75
C GLU A 167 -2.35 -3.98 13.30
N ALA A 168 -1.76 -2.99 12.63
CA ALA A 168 -0.41 -3.03 12.12
C ALA A 168 0.49 -2.11 12.96
N ALA A 169 1.65 -2.62 13.37
CA ALA A 169 2.69 -1.84 14.03
C ALA A 169 4.07 -2.49 13.78
N ALA A 170 5.07 -1.69 13.42
CA ALA A 170 6.49 -2.10 13.39
C ALA A 170 6.78 -3.43 12.65
N GLY A 171 6.13 -3.65 11.50
CA GLY A 171 6.33 -4.86 10.68
C GLY A 171 5.49 -6.08 11.11
N GLN A 172 4.67 -5.95 12.15
CA GLN A 172 3.68 -6.93 12.55
C GLN A 172 2.27 -6.45 12.19
N ILE A 173 1.42 -7.37 11.78
CA ILE A 173 -0.02 -7.17 11.57
C ILE A 173 -0.75 -8.22 12.40
N GLN A 174 -1.64 -7.78 13.28
CA GLN A 174 -2.59 -8.62 13.98
C GLN A 174 -3.92 -8.57 13.26
N PHE A 175 -4.63 -9.70 13.25
CA PHE A 175 -5.98 -9.84 12.74
C PHE A 175 -6.87 -10.33 13.88
N PRO A 176 -7.42 -9.42 14.70
CA PRO A 176 -8.26 -9.80 15.85
C PRO A 176 -9.50 -10.59 15.43
N SER A 177 -10.04 -10.27 14.25
CA SER A 177 -11.13 -10.98 13.61
C SER A 177 -10.84 -11.07 12.12
N VAL A 178 -10.90 -12.28 11.58
CA VAL A 178 -10.72 -12.54 10.15
C VAL A 178 -11.66 -13.65 9.69
N THR A 179 -12.28 -13.40 8.54
CA THR A 179 -13.02 -14.39 7.77
C THR A 179 -12.25 -14.67 6.49
N VAL A 180 -11.90 -15.93 6.27
CA VAL A 180 -11.20 -16.41 5.08
C VAL A 180 -12.17 -17.27 4.28
N ARG A 181 -12.29 -16.99 2.99
CA ARG A 181 -13.07 -17.78 2.04
C ARG A 181 -12.15 -18.34 0.97
N SER A 182 -12.29 -19.64 0.68
CA SER A 182 -11.52 -20.33 -0.36
C SER A 182 -12.31 -21.54 -0.85
N ASP A 183 -12.49 -21.66 -2.16
CA ASP A 183 -13.11 -22.84 -2.80
C ASP A 183 -14.46 -23.27 -2.16
N GLY A 184 -15.29 -22.29 -1.79
CA GLY A 184 -16.60 -22.51 -1.16
C GLY A 184 -16.57 -22.75 0.36
N ASN A 185 -15.40 -22.85 0.98
CA ASN A 185 -15.27 -22.94 2.43
C ASN A 185 -15.21 -21.56 3.07
N VAL A 186 -15.80 -21.41 4.26
CA VAL A 186 -15.72 -20.21 5.09
C VAL A 186 -15.04 -20.60 6.40
N LEU A 187 -14.01 -19.84 6.76
CA LEU A 187 -13.20 -20.05 7.93
C LEU A 187 -13.14 -18.75 8.73
N GLU A 188 -13.43 -18.80 10.02
CA GLU A 188 -13.42 -17.62 10.90
C GLU A 188 -12.46 -17.78 12.06
N GLY A 189 -11.83 -16.68 12.47
CA GLY A 189 -11.02 -16.68 13.67
C GLY A 189 -10.12 -15.46 13.79
N ALA A 190 -8.89 -15.72 14.21
CA ALA A 190 -7.90 -14.68 14.47
C ALA A 190 -6.51 -15.12 13.98
N GLY A 191 -5.65 -14.14 13.69
CA GLY A 191 -4.31 -14.44 13.22
C GLY A 191 -3.33 -13.29 13.38
N SER A 192 -2.11 -13.55 12.93
CA SER A 192 -1.02 -12.59 12.94
C SER A 192 -0.09 -12.85 11.75
N ALA A 193 0.53 -11.78 11.26
CA ALA A 193 1.58 -11.83 10.26
C ALA A 193 2.75 -10.96 10.74
N THR A 194 3.97 -11.47 10.59
CA THR A 194 5.20 -10.74 10.90
C THR A 194 6.06 -10.71 9.64
N PHE A 195 6.46 -9.50 9.24
CA PHE A 195 7.31 -9.26 8.09
C PHE A 195 8.66 -8.73 8.58
N GLY A 196 9.74 -9.42 8.22
CA GLY A 196 11.07 -9.06 8.67
C GLY A 196 12.14 -9.41 7.64
N PRO A 197 13.34 -8.81 7.76
CA PRO A 197 14.40 -8.91 6.75
C PRO A 197 14.94 -10.34 6.53
N LYS A 198 14.65 -11.27 7.45
CA LYS A 198 15.13 -12.66 7.37
C LYS A 198 14.01 -13.68 7.12
N ARG A 199 12.79 -13.43 7.61
CA ARG A 199 11.65 -14.34 7.47
C ARG A 199 10.33 -13.58 7.60
N ASN A 200 9.39 -13.99 6.76
CA ASN A 200 7.97 -13.69 6.92
C ASN A 200 7.33 -14.89 7.63
N ALA A 201 6.46 -14.62 8.61
CA ALA A 201 5.70 -15.65 9.32
C ALA A 201 4.23 -15.25 9.35
N VAL A 202 3.35 -16.22 9.13
CA VAL A 202 1.90 -16.04 9.21
C VAL A 202 1.35 -17.17 10.07
N GLN A 203 0.51 -16.82 11.04
CA GLN A 203 -0.16 -17.78 11.92
C GLN A 203 -1.62 -17.38 12.05
N ALA A 204 -2.53 -18.34 11.91
CA ALA A 204 -3.95 -18.11 12.13
C ALA A 204 -4.57 -19.34 12.81
N THR A 205 -5.54 -19.07 13.68
CA THR A 205 -6.41 -20.08 14.27
C THR A 205 -7.79 -19.85 13.66
N LEU A 206 -8.24 -20.80 12.85
CA LEU A 206 -9.48 -20.69 12.09
C LEU A 206 -10.39 -21.87 12.40
N ALA A 207 -11.67 -21.60 12.56
CA ALA A 207 -12.74 -22.59 12.68
C ALA A 207 -13.55 -22.61 11.38
N ALA A 208 -13.93 -23.81 10.93
CA ALA A 208 -14.85 -24.01 9.81
C ALA A 208 -16.28 -24.12 10.33
N GLU A 209 -17.23 -23.55 9.58
CA GLU A 209 -18.67 -23.86 9.73
C GLU A 209 -19.07 -25.09 8.93
#